data_AF-A0AA96EDN4-F1
#
_entry.id   AF-A0AA96EDN4-F1
#
_cell.length_a   1.000
_cell.length_b   1.000
_cell.length_c   1.000
_cell.angle_alpha   90.00
_cell.angle_beta   90.00
_cell.angle_gamma   90.00
#
_symmetry.space_group_name_H-M   'P 1'
#
loop_
_entity.id
_entity.type
_entity.pdbx_description
1 polymer ?
#
loop_
_entity_poly.entity_id
_entity_poly.type
_entity_poly.pdbx_seq_one_letter_code
_entity_poly.pdbx_strand_id
1 'polypeptide(L)'
;MLSQWLDGALDDNMPARREGRFASGHYRLGAPGVLELIPNASNTNAYACVFSAAIHGNETAPVELLGQWLCALEAGSARLSAPVLVILGNIPALKAQTRFVETNLNRLFERGLTQQGQEADRARELMREVDLFFERHEGRPRLHYDLHTAIRQSLYPRFVVEPFGETATNARQWAWLAGADMQAVLHQHQSSFTFSHYSKHYHQAQAFTFELGQNAPFGQNDLAPLAPMLELIQALGAGETPKEGAELPRFFRVEHELMRRSQAFTLCFDEDVANFTRFEPHTKLAQDEEAGDFIVGEMPLHVVFPNARVEIGARAALLVTPVASRAARP
;
A
#
# COMPACT_ATOMS: atom_id res chain seq x y z
N MET A 1 5.18 17.00 18.80
CA MET A 1 3.80 17.29 18.32
C MET A 1 3.44 16.38 17.16
N LEU A 2 4.26 16.28 16.10
CA LEU A 2 4.04 15.31 15.03
C LEU A 2 4.53 13.91 15.43
N SER A 3 5.63 13.84 16.19
CA SER A 3 6.10 12.58 16.81
C SER A 3 5.06 12.00 17.78
N GLN A 4 4.55 12.86 18.67
CA GLN A 4 3.50 12.52 19.64
C GLN A 4 2.15 12.15 19.01
N TRP A 5 1.92 12.45 17.73
CA TRP A 5 0.70 12.06 17.04
C TRP A 5 0.66 10.55 16.77
N LEU A 6 1.80 9.94 16.43
CA LEU A 6 1.91 8.48 16.29
C LEU A 6 1.66 7.78 17.62
N ASP A 7 2.33 8.24 18.68
CA ASP A 7 2.16 7.68 20.03
C ASP A 7 0.72 7.89 20.54
N GLY A 8 0.18 9.11 20.37
CA GLY A 8 -1.18 9.45 20.79
C GLY A 8 -2.27 8.70 20.04
N ALA A 9 -2.04 8.32 18.78
CA ALA A 9 -2.95 7.45 18.02
C ALA A 9 -2.97 6.02 18.59
N LEU A 10 -1.86 5.54 19.16
CA LEU A 10 -1.75 4.22 19.77
C LEU A 10 -2.26 4.20 21.22
N ASP A 11 -2.15 5.31 21.95
CA ASP A 11 -2.51 5.39 23.38
C ASP A 11 -3.93 5.90 23.67
N ASP A 12 -4.76 6.13 22.64
CA ASP A 12 -6.08 6.79 22.73
C ASP A 12 -6.02 8.18 23.38
N ASN A 13 -4.83 8.78 23.41
CA ASN A 13 -4.55 10.07 24.00
C ASN A 13 -4.24 11.07 22.88
N MET A 14 -5.21 11.24 21.98
CA MET A 14 -5.08 12.20 20.89
C MET A 14 -4.97 13.62 21.46
N PRO A 15 -4.06 14.46 20.94
CA PRO A 15 -3.89 15.81 21.45
C PRO A 15 -5.20 16.60 21.35
N ALA A 16 -5.55 17.30 22.44
CA ALA A 16 -6.76 18.13 22.50
C ALA A 16 -6.82 19.20 21.41
N ARG A 17 -5.66 19.62 20.90
CA ARG A 17 -5.55 20.60 19.82
C ARG A 17 -5.53 19.89 18.46
N ARG A 18 -6.57 20.11 17.66
CA ARG A 18 -6.72 19.54 16.31
C ARG A 18 -5.82 20.16 15.25
N GLU A 19 -5.08 21.20 15.58
CA GLU A 19 -4.17 21.90 14.65
C GLU A 19 -2.91 22.36 15.36
N GLY A 20 -1.80 22.44 14.63
CA GLY A 20 -0.53 22.94 15.14
C GLY A 20 0.41 23.38 14.04
N ARG A 21 1.61 23.87 14.40
CA ARG A 21 2.59 24.45 13.48
C ARG A 21 3.96 23.81 13.67
N PHE A 22 4.72 23.76 12.58
CA PHE A 22 6.13 23.39 12.55
C PHE A 22 6.86 24.33 11.56
N ALA A 23 8.18 24.20 11.43
CA ALA A 23 9.01 25.21 10.75
C ALA A 23 8.53 25.55 9.32
N SER A 24 8.17 24.54 8.52
CA SER A 24 7.78 24.72 7.11
C SER A 24 6.27 24.68 6.85
N GLY A 25 5.42 24.54 7.87
CA GLY A 25 3.99 24.34 7.66
C GLY A 25 3.13 24.30 8.92
N HIS A 26 1.90 23.87 8.73
CA HIS A 26 0.96 23.55 9.79
C HIS A 26 0.33 22.18 9.54
N TYR A 27 -0.22 21.59 10.59
CA TYR A 27 -0.93 20.32 10.50
C TYR A 27 -2.35 20.44 11.01
N ARG A 28 -3.23 19.59 10.49
CA ARG A 28 -4.61 19.42 10.95
C ARG A 28 -4.92 17.94 11.15
N LEU A 29 -5.60 17.63 12.24
CA LEU A 29 -6.07 16.30 12.59
C LEU A 29 -7.49 16.09 12.06
N GLY A 30 -7.66 15.09 11.20
CA GLY A 30 -8.95 14.68 10.65
C GLY A 30 -9.66 13.67 11.56
N ALA A 31 -10.03 12.55 10.97
CA ALA A 31 -10.38 11.32 11.68
C ALA A 31 -9.22 10.79 12.56
N PRO A 32 -9.48 9.87 13.51
CA PRO A 32 -8.40 9.19 14.26
C PRO A 32 -7.35 8.63 13.31
N GLY A 33 -6.06 8.84 13.60
CA GLY A 33 -4.96 8.39 12.72
C GLY A 33 -4.89 9.07 11.36
N VAL A 34 -5.55 10.22 11.15
CA VAL A 34 -5.45 11.02 9.91
C VAL A 34 -4.86 12.39 10.21
N LEU A 35 -3.73 12.69 9.55
CA LEU A 35 -2.95 13.91 9.72
C LEU A 35 -2.73 14.58 8.36
N GLU A 36 -3.32 15.74 8.15
CA GLU A 36 -3.05 16.58 6.98
C GLU A 36 -1.94 17.57 7.29
N LEU A 37 -0.91 17.56 6.45
CA LEU A 37 0.24 18.46 6.49
C LEU A 37 0.11 19.50 5.37
N ILE A 38 0.14 20.77 5.75
CA ILE A 38 -0.10 21.90 4.85
C ILE A 38 1.12 22.82 4.86
N PRO A 39 1.82 22.98 3.71
CA PRO A 39 3.03 23.79 3.65
C PRO A 39 2.72 25.29 3.73
N ASN A 40 3.63 26.06 4.35
CA ASN A 40 3.52 27.54 4.39
C ASN A 40 3.72 28.17 3.00
N ALA A 41 4.57 27.55 2.18
CA ALA A 41 4.78 27.91 0.78
C ALA A 41 4.77 26.61 -0.03
N SER A 42 3.87 26.53 -1.01
CA SER A 42 3.71 25.33 -1.82
C SER A 42 4.33 25.50 -3.20
N ASN A 43 5.02 24.46 -3.68
CA ASN A 43 5.39 24.35 -5.08
C ASN A 43 4.12 24.09 -5.90
N THR A 44 3.85 24.92 -6.92
CA THR A 44 2.63 24.83 -7.74
C THR A 44 2.51 23.52 -8.50
N ASN A 45 3.63 22.87 -8.82
CA ASN A 45 3.68 21.61 -9.55
C ASN A 45 3.81 20.38 -8.63
N ALA A 46 3.83 20.57 -7.30
CA ALA A 46 3.90 19.46 -6.37
C ALA A 46 2.59 18.66 -6.35
N TYR A 47 2.74 17.35 -6.17
CA TYR A 47 1.63 16.42 -5.99
C TYR A 47 0.86 16.73 -4.71
N ALA A 48 -0.44 16.45 -4.73
CA ALA A 48 -1.19 16.18 -3.52
C ALA A 48 -0.97 14.71 -3.16
N CYS A 49 -0.20 14.46 -2.09
CA CYS A 49 0.25 13.12 -1.74
C CYS A 49 -0.58 12.53 -0.60
N VAL A 50 -1.04 11.30 -0.75
CA VAL A 50 -1.54 10.47 0.34
C VAL A 50 -0.50 9.41 0.63
N PHE A 51 -0.04 9.34 1.88
CA PHE A 51 0.82 8.27 2.38
C PHE A 51 0.07 7.54 3.47
N SER A 52 -0.33 6.29 3.19
CA SER A 52 -1.04 5.45 4.15
C SER A 52 -0.17 4.29 4.59
N ALA A 53 -0.33 3.90 5.85
CA ALA A 53 0.33 2.76 6.47
C ALA A 53 -0.64 2.10 7.43
N ALA A 54 -0.29 0.89 7.88
CA ALA A 54 -1.09 0.12 8.82
C ALA A 54 -2.55 -0.07 8.39
N ILE A 55 -2.82 -0.19 7.09
CA ILE A 55 -4.13 -0.72 6.62
C ILE A 55 -4.32 -2.15 7.19
N HIS A 56 -3.22 -2.91 7.29
CA HIS A 56 -3.13 -4.07 8.18
C HIS A 56 -2.31 -3.73 9.43
N GLY A 57 -2.79 -4.15 10.60
CA GLY A 57 -2.21 -3.73 11.89
C GLY A 57 -0.86 -4.36 12.23
N ASN A 58 -0.53 -5.52 11.66
CA ASN A 58 0.72 -6.23 11.94
C ASN A 58 1.89 -5.81 11.03
N GLU A 59 1.77 -4.69 10.32
CA GLU A 59 2.71 -4.20 9.32
C GLU A 59 3.32 -2.87 9.80
N THR A 60 4.34 -2.95 10.66
CA THR A 60 4.77 -1.81 11.48
C THR A 60 5.93 -1.01 10.88
N ALA A 61 6.77 -1.60 10.02
CA ALA A 61 7.90 -0.90 9.38
C ALA A 61 7.48 0.40 8.65
N PRO A 62 6.37 0.44 7.87
CA PRO A 62 5.94 1.67 7.22
C PRO A 62 5.49 2.76 8.21
N VAL A 63 4.96 2.37 9.37
CA VAL A 63 4.56 3.30 10.43
C VAL A 63 5.80 3.98 11.01
N GLU A 64 6.85 3.21 11.30
CA GLU A 64 8.13 3.75 11.78
C GLU A 64 8.82 4.63 10.74
N LEU A 65 8.77 4.23 9.46
CA LEU A 65 9.30 5.00 8.34
C LEU A 65 8.64 6.39 8.23
N LEU A 66 7.30 6.44 8.29
CA LEU A 66 6.55 7.69 8.30
C LEU A 66 6.83 8.51 9.57
N GLY A 67 6.99 7.85 10.72
CA GLY A 67 7.40 8.49 11.96
C GLY A 67 8.76 9.16 11.87
N GLN A 68 9.75 8.51 11.26
CA GLN A 68 11.06 9.10 11.03
C GLN A 68 10.97 10.36 10.17
N TRP A 69 10.15 10.35 9.12
CA TRP A 69 9.92 11.54 8.30
C TRP A 69 9.21 12.66 9.05
N LEU A 70 8.15 12.35 9.81
CA LEU A 70 7.42 13.33 10.63
C LEU A 70 8.32 13.98 11.69
N CYS A 71 9.19 13.19 12.34
CA CYS A 71 10.20 13.70 13.26
C CYS A 71 11.17 14.67 12.56
N ALA A 72 11.60 14.35 11.34
CA ALA A 72 12.49 15.23 10.56
C ALA A 72 11.81 16.56 10.17
N LEU A 73 10.50 16.55 9.87
CA LEU A 73 9.73 17.79 9.64
C LEU A 73 9.61 18.63 10.91
N GLU A 74 9.36 18.01 12.05
CA GLU A 74 9.26 18.69 13.34
C GLU A 74 10.60 19.30 13.77
N ALA A 75 11.71 18.57 13.56
CA ALA A 75 13.06 19.05 13.82
C ALA A 75 13.57 20.12 12.83
N GLY A 76 12.86 20.32 11.71
CA GLY A 76 13.27 21.24 10.64
C GLY A 76 14.44 20.75 9.78
N SER A 77 14.86 19.49 9.94
CA SER A 77 15.86 18.84 9.08
C SER A 77 15.28 18.35 7.75
N ALA A 78 13.95 18.25 7.65
CA ALA A 78 13.22 18.08 6.40
C ALA A 78 12.25 19.23 6.19
N ARG A 79 11.95 19.55 4.93
CA ARG A 79 11.02 20.63 4.55
C ARG A 79 9.77 20.06 3.91
N LEU A 80 8.62 20.64 4.24
CA LEU A 80 7.38 20.42 3.52
C LEU A 80 7.15 21.54 2.49
N SER A 81 6.84 21.19 1.25
CA SER A 81 6.36 22.13 0.21
C SER A 81 5.29 21.53 -0.72
N ALA A 82 4.87 20.28 -0.47
CA ALA A 82 3.69 19.64 -1.01
C ALA A 82 2.60 19.46 0.08
N PRO A 83 1.30 19.54 -0.25
CA PRO A 83 0.27 19.09 0.67
C PRO A 83 0.30 17.56 0.79
N VAL A 84 0.28 17.05 2.02
CA VAL A 84 0.36 15.61 2.29
C VAL A 84 -0.70 15.17 3.29
N LEU A 85 -1.39 14.07 3.02
CA LEU A 85 -2.25 13.36 3.96
C LEU A 85 -1.55 12.10 4.44
N VAL A 86 -1.26 12.02 5.73
CA VAL A 86 -0.69 10.83 6.37
C VAL A 86 -1.82 10.06 7.07
N ILE A 87 -1.93 8.76 6.81
CA ILE A 87 -3.00 7.90 7.32
C ILE A 87 -2.43 6.67 8.03
N LEU A 88 -2.89 6.41 9.25
CA LEU A 88 -2.81 5.11 9.91
C LEU A 88 -4.15 4.40 9.76
N GLY A 89 -4.17 3.32 8.98
CA GLY A 89 -5.39 2.67 8.49
C GLY A 89 -6.26 2.07 9.58
N ASN A 90 -5.82 0.96 10.15
CA ASN A 90 -6.57 0.13 11.10
C ASN A 90 -5.92 0.22 12.49
N ILE A 91 -6.19 1.33 13.20
CA ILE A 91 -5.62 1.59 14.52
C ILE A 91 -5.94 0.47 15.52
N PRO A 92 -7.19 -0.06 15.63
CA PRO A 92 -7.46 -1.19 16.51
C PRO A 92 -6.60 -2.43 16.22
N ALA A 93 -6.46 -2.81 14.95
CA ALA A 93 -5.61 -3.94 14.57
C ALA A 93 -4.11 -3.65 14.83
N LEU A 94 -3.67 -2.40 14.63
CA LEU A 94 -2.29 -1.97 14.89
C LEU A 94 -1.93 -2.13 16.37
N LYS A 95 -2.83 -1.72 17.27
CA LYS A 95 -2.66 -1.93 18.72
C LYS A 95 -2.66 -3.41 19.10
N ALA A 96 -3.54 -4.19 18.47
CA ALA A 96 -3.61 -5.63 18.68
C ALA A 96 -2.44 -6.41 18.03
N GLN A 97 -1.64 -5.76 17.19
CA GLN A 97 -0.60 -6.38 16.35
C GLN A 97 -1.13 -7.54 15.49
N THR A 98 -2.40 -7.45 15.08
CA THR A 98 -3.04 -8.42 14.18
C THR A 98 -3.20 -7.83 12.79
N ARG A 99 -3.38 -8.68 11.79
CA ARG A 99 -3.59 -8.22 10.40
C ARG A 99 -4.84 -7.35 10.27
N PHE A 100 -5.92 -7.80 10.88
CA PHE A 100 -7.20 -7.11 11.01
C PHE A 100 -7.90 -7.62 12.29
N VAL A 101 -9.03 -7.04 12.67
CA VAL A 101 -9.81 -7.47 13.84
C VAL A 101 -10.87 -8.47 13.42
N GLU A 102 -11.77 -8.08 12.50
CA GLU A 102 -12.89 -8.90 12.03
C GLU A 102 -12.79 -9.18 10.53
N THR A 103 -12.42 -8.19 9.72
CA THR A 103 -12.37 -8.32 8.26
C THR A 103 -11.18 -7.57 7.70
N ASN A 104 -10.61 -8.08 6.61
CA ASN A 104 -9.52 -7.42 5.92
C ASN A 104 -9.97 -6.04 5.36
N LEU A 105 -9.55 -4.97 6.02
CA LEU A 105 -9.83 -3.58 5.64
C LEU A 105 -9.47 -3.29 4.18
N ASN A 106 -8.37 -3.87 3.66
CA ASN A 106 -7.93 -3.66 2.28
C ASN A 106 -8.76 -4.40 1.21
N ARG A 107 -9.99 -4.80 1.57
CA ARG A 107 -11.02 -5.35 0.67
C ARG A 107 -12.31 -4.55 0.67
N LEU A 108 -12.37 -3.43 1.40
CA LEU A 108 -13.60 -2.69 1.68
C LEU A 108 -13.65 -1.31 1.01
N PHE A 109 -12.65 -0.93 0.21
CA PHE A 109 -12.53 0.42 -0.35
C PHE A 109 -13.30 0.57 -1.67
N GLU A 110 -14.63 0.53 -1.60
CA GLU A 110 -15.52 0.79 -2.72
C GLU A 110 -16.60 1.83 -2.37
N ARG A 111 -16.97 2.67 -3.35
CA ARG A 111 -18.13 3.54 -3.20
C ARG A 111 -19.39 2.67 -3.20
N GLY A 112 -20.24 2.85 -2.19
CA GLY A 112 -21.46 2.06 -2.03
C GLY A 112 -21.31 0.84 -1.13
N LEU A 113 -20.17 0.67 -0.44
CA LEU A 113 -19.96 -0.38 0.57
C LEU A 113 -21.17 -0.49 1.52
N THR A 114 -21.87 -1.63 1.50
CA THR A 114 -23.07 -1.89 2.33
C THR A 114 -22.76 -2.66 3.60
N GLN A 115 -21.62 -3.38 3.64
CA GLN A 115 -21.18 -4.17 4.79
C GLN A 115 -21.11 -3.32 6.06
N GLN A 116 -21.54 -3.88 7.19
CA GLN A 116 -21.47 -3.23 8.49
C GLN A 116 -20.34 -3.85 9.31
N GLY A 117 -19.84 -3.12 10.32
CA GLY A 117 -18.75 -3.56 11.18
C GLY A 117 -17.64 -2.52 11.27
N GLN A 118 -16.73 -2.72 12.21
CA GLN A 118 -15.72 -1.71 12.58
C GLN A 118 -14.80 -1.38 11.40
N GLU A 119 -14.28 -2.37 10.67
CA GLU A 119 -13.45 -2.09 9.49
C GLU A 119 -14.25 -1.49 8.33
N ALA A 120 -15.53 -1.82 8.17
CA ALA A 120 -16.36 -1.22 7.13
C ALA A 120 -16.63 0.27 7.40
N ASP A 121 -16.93 0.63 8.64
CA ASP A 121 -17.07 2.02 9.07
C ASP A 121 -15.75 2.78 8.94
N ARG A 122 -14.64 2.12 9.30
CA ARG A 122 -13.31 2.68 9.11
C ARG A 122 -12.98 2.91 7.63
N ALA A 123 -13.31 1.98 6.74
CA ALA A 123 -13.13 2.14 5.30
C ALA A 123 -13.89 3.38 4.79
N ARG A 124 -15.16 3.56 5.19
CA ARG A 124 -15.95 4.74 4.83
C ARG A 124 -15.33 6.05 5.31
N GLU A 125 -14.84 6.05 6.55
CA GLU A 125 -14.16 7.21 7.12
C GLU A 125 -12.90 7.58 6.32
N LEU A 126 -12.03 6.60 6.04
CA LEU A 126 -10.80 6.81 5.27
C LEU A 126 -11.07 7.24 3.82
N MET A 127 -12.06 6.64 3.16
CA MET A 127 -12.51 7.06 1.83
C MET A 127 -12.93 8.53 1.84
N ARG A 128 -13.72 8.95 2.84
CA ARG A 128 -14.16 10.35 2.98
C ARG A 128 -12.98 11.29 3.21
N GLU A 129 -12.00 10.93 4.03
CA GLU A 129 -10.82 11.78 4.26
C GLU A 129 -9.98 11.96 2.98
N VAL A 130 -9.85 10.90 2.16
CA VAL A 130 -9.20 10.97 0.84
C VAL A 130 -10.00 11.80 -0.16
N ASP A 131 -11.32 11.61 -0.24
CA ASP A 131 -12.22 12.44 -1.07
C ASP A 131 -12.01 13.93 -0.75
N LEU A 132 -12.12 14.28 0.54
CA LEU A 132 -11.99 15.65 1.03
C LEU A 132 -10.59 16.25 0.81
N PHE A 133 -9.54 15.44 0.92
CA PHE A 133 -8.17 15.89 0.67
C PHE A 133 -7.94 16.22 -0.80
N PHE A 134 -8.35 15.32 -1.70
CA PHE A 134 -8.18 15.55 -3.14
C PHE A 134 -9.10 16.64 -3.69
N GLU A 135 -10.26 16.89 -3.07
CA GLU A 135 -11.13 18.04 -3.36
C GLU A 135 -10.46 19.35 -2.93
N ARG A 136 -9.93 19.44 -1.70
CA ARG A 136 -9.23 20.66 -1.22
C ARG A 136 -8.03 21.06 -2.06
N HIS A 137 -7.34 20.08 -2.63
CA HIS A 137 -6.14 20.27 -3.43
C HIS A 137 -6.42 20.04 -4.92
N GLU A 138 -7.63 20.36 -5.37
CA GLU A 138 -8.01 20.33 -6.78
C GLU A 138 -7.02 21.12 -7.66
N GLY A 139 -6.80 20.63 -8.88
CA GLY A 139 -5.84 21.20 -9.83
C GLY A 139 -4.40 20.71 -9.67
N ARG A 140 -4.08 19.95 -8.60
CA ARG A 140 -2.78 19.30 -8.44
C ARG A 140 -2.80 17.86 -8.96
N PRO A 141 -1.65 17.34 -9.44
CA PRO A 141 -1.54 15.92 -9.71
C PRO A 141 -1.66 15.14 -8.40
N ARG A 142 -2.39 14.02 -8.42
CA ARG A 142 -2.75 13.23 -7.24
C ARG A 142 -1.88 11.98 -7.14
N LEU A 143 -1.45 11.66 -5.93
CA LEU A 143 -0.62 10.50 -5.65
C LEU A 143 -1.08 9.81 -4.37
N HIS A 144 -1.07 8.48 -4.36
CA HIS A 144 -1.35 7.70 -3.15
C HIS A 144 -0.44 6.49 -3.04
N TYR A 145 0.49 6.52 -2.09
CA TYR A 145 1.32 5.36 -1.75
C TYR A 145 0.77 4.70 -0.48
N ASP A 146 0.21 3.51 -0.68
CA ASP A 146 -0.30 2.65 0.38
C ASP A 146 0.80 1.67 0.77
N LEU A 147 1.38 1.84 1.97
CA LEU A 147 2.61 1.19 2.40
C LEU A 147 2.32 -0.02 3.28
N HIS A 148 2.70 -1.20 2.79
CA HIS A 148 2.49 -2.51 3.39
C HIS A 148 3.82 -3.23 3.60
N THR A 149 3.76 -4.33 4.33
CA THR A 149 4.82 -5.34 4.41
C THR A 149 4.21 -6.73 4.22
N ALA A 150 4.99 -7.63 3.63
CA ALA A 150 4.55 -8.99 3.37
C ALA A 150 4.75 -9.87 4.60
N ILE A 151 3.83 -10.83 4.80
CA ILE A 151 3.99 -11.90 5.79
C ILE A 151 4.95 -12.99 5.26
N ARG A 152 5.04 -13.14 3.93
CA ARG A 152 5.83 -14.17 3.25
C ARG A 152 7.16 -13.60 2.78
N GLN A 153 8.17 -14.47 2.69
CA GLN A 153 9.38 -14.16 1.94
C GLN A 153 9.05 -13.88 0.47
N SER A 154 9.95 -13.21 -0.24
CA SER A 154 9.79 -12.88 -1.65
C SER A 154 11.12 -12.98 -2.37
N LEU A 155 11.12 -13.52 -3.59
CA LEU A 155 12.29 -13.47 -4.48
C LEU A 155 12.59 -12.02 -4.92
N TYR A 156 11.60 -11.13 -4.81
CA TYR A 156 11.76 -9.68 -4.89
C TYR A 156 11.34 -9.08 -3.54
N PRO A 157 12.28 -8.94 -2.58
CA PRO A 157 11.97 -8.48 -1.22
C PRO A 157 11.09 -7.24 -1.14
N ARG A 158 11.25 -6.31 -2.09
CA ARG A 158 10.43 -5.11 -2.25
C ARG A 158 9.78 -5.08 -3.62
N PHE A 159 8.46 -5.00 -3.64
CA PHE A 159 7.72 -4.91 -4.89
C PHE A 159 6.48 -4.03 -4.75
N VAL A 160 5.91 -3.65 -5.88
CA VAL A 160 4.76 -2.74 -5.94
C VAL A 160 3.63 -3.40 -6.69
N VAL A 161 2.41 -3.28 -6.19
CA VAL A 161 1.19 -3.67 -6.91
C VAL A 161 0.59 -2.42 -7.52
N GLU A 162 0.51 -2.38 -8.85
CA GLU A 162 -0.26 -1.38 -9.57
C GLU A 162 -1.72 -1.84 -9.65
N PRO A 163 -2.66 -1.08 -9.06
CA PRO A 163 -4.07 -1.40 -9.19
C PRO A 163 -4.53 -1.21 -10.63
N PHE A 164 -5.50 -2.03 -11.03
CA PHE A 164 -6.19 -1.88 -12.30
C PHE A 164 -6.98 -0.56 -12.31
N GLY A 165 -6.92 0.16 -13.42
CA GLY A 165 -7.65 1.41 -13.57
C GLY A 165 -7.55 1.97 -14.99
N GLU A 166 -8.36 2.97 -15.29
CA GLU A 166 -8.35 3.66 -16.57
C GLU A 166 -7.20 4.65 -16.69
N THR A 167 -6.84 5.30 -15.58
CA THR A 167 -5.73 6.25 -15.55
C THR A 167 -4.41 5.53 -15.81
N ALA A 168 -3.74 5.93 -16.89
CA ALA A 168 -2.42 5.45 -17.21
C ALA A 168 -1.42 5.85 -16.11
N THR A 169 -0.54 4.92 -15.75
CA THR A 169 0.58 5.24 -14.88
C THR A 169 1.62 6.06 -15.64
N ASN A 170 2.02 7.19 -15.06
CA ASN A 170 3.08 8.02 -15.58
C ASN A 170 4.40 7.24 -15.53
N ALA A 171 5.08 7.14 -16.66
CA ALA A 171 6.32 6.39 -16.78
C ALA A 171 7.43 6.82 -15.79
N ARG A 172 7.41 8.07 -15.29
CA ARG A 172 8.34 8.53 -14.26
C ARG A 172 8.15 7.84 -12.91
N GLN A 173 6.93 7.39 -12.59
CA GLN A 173 6.69 6.63 -11.37
C GLN A 173 7.61 5.41 -11.32
N TRP A 174 7.74 4.67 -12.43
CA TRP A 174 8.62 3.51 -12.50
C TRP A 174 10.09 3.82 -12.22
N ALA A 175 10.57 4.98 -12.66
CA ALA A 175 11.94 5.43 -12.36
C ALA A 175 12.09 5.85 -10.89
N TRP A 176 11.07 6.46 -10.28
CA TRP A 176 11.08 6.80 -8.84
C TRP A 176 11.01 5.56 -7.96
N LEU A 177 10.19 4.58 -8.33
CA LEU A 177 10.12 3.30 -7.63
C LEU A 177 11.45 2.56 -7.70
N ALA A 178 12.13 2.58 -8.85
CA ALA A 178 13.49 2.07 -8.96
C ALA A 178 14.48 2.84 -8.06
N GLY A 179 14.36 4.16 -7.99
CA GLY A 179 15.16 5.00 -7.09
C GLY A 179 14.93 4.71 -5.61
N ALA A 180 13.73 4.25 -5.27
CA ALA A 180 13.34 3.75 -3.95
C ALA A 180 13.63 2.24 -3.73
N ASP A 181 14.43 1.63 -4.63
CA ASP A 181 14.87 0.24 -4.55
C ASP A 181 13.72 -0.79 -4.57
N MET A 182 12.64 -0.47 -5.28
CA MET A 182 11.58 -1.43 -5.62
C MET A 182 12.04 -2.32 -6.78
N GLN A 183 11.97 -3.63 -6.60
CA GLN A 183 12.61 -4.59 -7.52
C GLN A 183 11.64 -5.23 -8.51
N ALA A 184 10.35 -5.26 -8.17
CA ALA A 184 9.30 -5.76 -9.06
C ALA A 184 8.03 -4.91 -9.01
N VAL A 185 7.28 -4.93 -10.10
CA VAL A 185 5.95 -4.34 -10.23
C VAL A 185 4.99 -5.43 -10.69
N LEU A 186 3.86 -5.55 -10.01
CA LEU A 186 2.76 -6.45 -10.34
C LEU A 186 1.57 -5.64 -10.83
N HIS A 187 1.23 -5.80 -12.11
CA HIS A 187 0.07 -5.21 -12.74
C HIS A 187 -1.18 -6.05 -12.49
N GLN A 188 -2.17 -5.50 -11.78
CA GLN A 188 -3.50 -6.11 -11.64
C GLN A 188 -4.25 -6.06 -12.98
N HIS A 189 -4.99 -7.12 -13.30
CA HIS A 189 -5.79 -7.20 -14.54
C HIS A 189 -7.28 -6.81 -14.35
N GLN A 190 -7.73 -6.66 -13.10
CA GLN A 190 -9.12 -6.35 -12.78
C GLN A 190 -9.20 -5.46 -11.53
N SER A 191 -10.33 -4.80 -11.38
CA SER A 191 -10.62 -3.98 -10.19
C SER A 191 -10.53 -4.83 -8.93
N SER A 192 -10.04 -4.20 -7.86
CA SER A 192 -9.97 -4.80 -6.53
C SER A 192 -10.26 -3.71 -5.51
N PHE A 193 -10.99 -3.98 -4.44
CA PHE A 193 -11.36 -2.94 -3.47
C PHE A 193 -10.27 -2.67 -2.42
N THR A 194 -9.05 -2.48 -2.93
CA THR A 194 -7.88 -2.03 -2.14
C THR A 194 -7.85 -0.51 -2.04
N PHE A 195 -7.14 0.02 -1.06
CA PHE A 195 -7.11 1.47 -0.82
C PHE A 195 -6.41 2.25 -1.95
N SER A 196 -5.32 1.68 -2.47
CA SER A 196 -4.65 2.21 -3.66
C SER A 196 -5.56 2.18 -4.90
N HIS A 197 -6.35 1.11 -5.10
CA HIS A 197 -7.34 1.06 -6.19
C HIS A 197 -8.39 2.15 -6.05
N TYR A 198 -8.94 2.37 -4.85
CA TYR A 198 -9.92 3.44 -4.61
C TYR A 198 -9.41 4.80 -5.13
N SER A 199 -8.17 5.15 -4.80
CA SER A 199 -7.57 6.40 -5.25
C SER A 199 -7.29 6.45 -6.76
N LYS A 200 -6.86 5.34 -7.35
CA LYS A 200 -6.68 5.28 -8.82
C LYS A 200 -8.02 5.36 -9.56
N HIS A 201 -9.00 4.60 -9.11
CA HIS A 201 -10.28 4.41 -9.78
C HIS A 201 -11.19 5.63 -9.64
N TYR A 202 -11.36 6.16 -8.42
CA TYR A 202 -12.29 7.28 -8.17
C TYR A 202 -11.65 8.66 -8.27
N HIS A 203 -10.31 8.76 -8.11
CA HIS A 203 -9.60 10.05 -8.12
C HIS A 203 -8.56 10.18 -9.23
N GLN A 204 -8.37 9.17 -10.06
CA GLN A 204 -7.37 9.18 -11.14
C GLN A 204 -5.96 9.45 -10.61
N ALA A 205 -5.68 9.04 -9.36
CA ALA A 205 -4.39 9.23 -8.74
C ALA A 205 -3.35 8.24 -9.28
N GLN A 206 -2.09 8.66 -9.28
CA GLN A 206 -0.95 7.74 -9.38
C GLN A 206 -0.88 6.99 -8.05
N ALA A 207 -1.46 5.80 -7.99
CA ALA A 207 -1.64 5.06 -6.74
C ALA A 207 -1.10 3.64 -6.82
N PHE A 208 -0.48 3.19 -5.72
CA PHE A 208 0.16 1.88 -5.65
C PHE A 208 0.11 1.31 -4.24
N THR A 209 0.10 -0.02 -4.15
CA THR A 209 0.39 -0.74 -2.89
C THR A 209 1.86 -1.14 -2.89
N PHE A 210 2.61 -0.72 -1.88
CA PHE A 210 4.02 -1.08 -1.72
C PHE A 210 4.15 -2.22 -0.74
N GLU A 211 4.91 -3.25 -1.11
CA GLU A 211 5.31 -4.32 -0.21
C GLU A 211 6.78 -4.08 0.12
N LEU A 212 7.06 -3.55 1.32
CA LEU A 212 8.37 -3.00 1.67
C LEU A 212 9.35 -4.03 2.27
N GLY A 213 8.98 -5.30 2.31
CA GLY A 213 9.77 -6.36 2.95
C GLY A 213 8.92 -7.18 3.90
N GLN A 214 9.56 -7.96 4.76
CA GLN A 214 8.86 -8.78 5.75
C GLN A 214 8.41 -7.93 6.94
N ASN A 215 7.25 -8.26 7.49
CA ASN A 215 6.76 -7.60 8.68
C ASN A 215 7.55 -8.01 9.94
N ALA A 216 7.78 -7.06 10.84
CA ALA A 216 8.22 -7.33 12.20
C ALA A 216 7.40 -6.46 13.19
N PRO A 217 7.41 -6.79 14.49
CA PRO A 217 6.83 -5.92 15.51
C PRO A 217 7.55 -4.57 15.59
N PHE A 218 6.89 -3.58 16.21
CA PHE A 218 7.51 -2.29 16.50
C PHE A 218 8.85 -2.45 17.24
N GLY A 219 9.83 -1.62 16.88
CA GLY A 219 11.18 -1.62 17.40
C GLY A 219 12.07 -2.75 16.87
N GLN A 220 11.54 -3.66 16.04
CA GLN A 220 12.27 -4.81 15.51
C GLN A 220 12.44 -4.77 13.99
N ASN A 221 11.90 -3.76 13.31
CA ASN A 221 12.10 -3.62 11.86
C ASN A 221 13.52 -3.13 11.56
N ASP A 222 14.17 -3.76 10.60
CA ASP A 222 15.37 -3.20 9.98
C ASP A 222 14.94 -2.15 8.93
N LEU A 223 15.10 -0.88 9.27
CA LEU A 223 14.76 0.25 8.40
C LEU A 223 15.88 0.61 7.42
N ALA A 224 17.09 0.05 7.57
CA ALA A 224 18.21 0.40 6.69
C ALA A 224 17.91 0.09 5.21
N PRO A 225 17.30 -1.06 4.84
CA PRO A 225 16.86 -1.33 3.47
C PRO A 225 15.75 -0.40 2.97
N LEU A 226 15.08 0.35 3.85
CA LEU A 226 14.00 1.29 3.51
C LEU A 226 14.48 2.74 3.38
N ALA A 227 15.77 3.02 3.56
CA ALA A 227 16.31 4.37 3.40
C ALA A 227 15.98 4.99 2.01
N PRO A 228 16.06 4.27 0.88
CA PRO A 228 15.66 4.82 -0.42
C PRO A 228 14.17 5.17 -0.50
N MET A 229 13.30 4.42 0.20
CA MET A 229 11.87 4.72 0.28
C MET A 229 11.61 5.98 1.12
N LEU A 230 12.36 6.16 2.22
CA LEU A 230 12.32 7.39 3.01
C LEU A 230 12.74 8.61 2.18
N GLU A 231 13.80 8.49 1.39
CA GLU A 231 14.26 9.55 0.47
C GLU A 231 13.16 9.92 -0.55
N LEU A 232 12.46 8.93 -1.12
CA LEU A 232 11.32 9.15 -2.02
C LEU A 232 10.20 9.93 -1.33
N ILE A 233 9.78 9.52 -0.13
CA ILE A 233 8.75 10.20 0.67
C ILE A 233 9.17 11.64 1.00
N GLN A 234 10.43 11.85 1.39
CA GLN A 234 10.99 13.15 1.71
C GLN A 234 10.98 14.08 0.49
N ALA A 235 11.44 13.62 -0.67
CA ALA A 235 11.46 14.40 -1.90
C ALA A 235 10.04 14.81 -2.32
N LEU A 236 9.07 13.87 -2.28
CA LEU A 236 7.67 14.16 -2.60
C LEU A 236 7.06 15.16 -1.61
N GLY A 237 7.32 15.01 -0.31
CA GLY A 237 6.88 15.95 0.72
C GLY A 237 7.49 17.35 0.57
N ALA A 238 8.75 17.43 0.14
CA ALA A 238 9.44 18.66 -0.21
C ALA A 238 8.97 19.27 -1.55
N GLY A 239 8.06 18.60 -2.27
CA GLY A 239 7.61 19.05 -3.59
C GLY A 239 8.74 19.06 -4.63
N GLU A 240 9.74 18.20 -4.44
CA GLU A 240 10.91 18.03 -5.29
C GLU A 240 10.71 16.82 -6.21
N THR A 241 11.58 16.69 -7.22
CA THR A 241 11.57 15.48 -8.07
C THR A 241 12.33 14.38 -7.35
N PRO A 242 11.72 13.20 -7.12
CA PRO A 242 12.43 12.09 -6.52
C PRO A 242 13.62 11.62 -7.35
N LYS A 243 14.57 10.99 -6.68
CA LYS A 243 15.70 10.32 -7.34
C LYS A 243 15.19 9.21 -8.26
N GLU A 244 15.70 9.18 -9.49
CA GLU A 244 15.40 8.13 -10.46
C GLU A 244 16.44 7.01 -10.37
N GLY A 245 15.99 5.75 -10.40
CA GLY A 245 16.85 4.59 -10.50
C GLY A 245 17.27 4.32 -11.95
N ALA A 246 18.50 3.83 -12.14
CA ALA A 246 19.05 3.54 -13.46
C ALA A 246 18.41 2.31 -14.12
N GLU A 247 18.09 1.29 -13.31
CA GLU A 247 17.46 0.05 -13.76
C GLU A 247 16.02 -0.01 -13.26
N LEU A 248 15.08 -0.29 -14.17
CA LEU A 248 13.67 -0.39 -13.80
C LEU A 248 13.35 -1.72 -13.10
N PRO A 249 12.27 -1.74 -12.30
CA PRO A 249 11.79 -2.98 -11.69
C PRO A 249 11.40 -4.01 -12.75
N ARG A 250 11.42 -5.31 -12.38
CA ARG A 250 10.83 -6.34 -13.23
C ARG A 250 9.31 -6.24 -13.22
N PHE A 251 8.71 -6.23 -14.40
CA PHE A 251 7.26 -6.15 -14.53
C PHE A 251 6.63 -7.52 -14.65
N PHE A 252 5.54 -7.72 -13.92
CA PHE A 252 4.71 -8.92 -13.93
C PHE A 252 3.26 -8.53 -14.19
N ARG A 253 2.50 -9.41 -14.82
CA ARG A 253 1.06 -9.27 -15.01
C ARG A 253 0.34 -10.46 -14.38
N VAL A 254 -0.76 -10.20 -13.70
CA VAL A 254 -1.66 -11.25 -13.22
C VAL A 254 -2.31 -11.96 -14.42
N GLU A 255 -2.19 -13.28 -14.49
CA GLU A 255 -2.88 -14.12 -15.47
C GLU A 255 -4.07 -14.86 -14.84
N HIS A 256 -3.92 -15.35 -13.60
CA HIS A 256 -4.97 -16.09 -12.92
C HIS A 256 -5.06 -15.73 -11.43
N GLU A 257 -6.25 -15.95 -10.86
CA GLU A 257 -6.49 -15.87 -9.42
C GLU A 257 -6.93 -17.24 -8.90
N LEU A 258 -6.25 -17.76 -7.88
CA LEU A 258 -6.69 -18.97 -7.18
C LEU A 258 -7.72 -18.55 -6.14
N MET A 259 -8.98 -18.95 -6.33
CA MET A 259 -10.08 -18.60 -5.45
C MET A 259 -10.42 -19.76 -4.53
N ARG A 260 -10.57 -19.51 -3.22
CA ARG A 260 -11.12 -20.49 -2.28
C ARG A 260 -12.64 -20.52 -2.43
N ARG A 261 -13.21 -21.61 -2.93
CA ARG A 261 -14.67 -21.76 -3.11
C ARG A 261 -15.29 -22.74 -2.14
N SER A 262 -14.52 -23.71 -1.62
CA SER A 262 -15.02 -24.66 -0.64
C SER A 262 -14.15 -24.76 0.63
N GLN A 263 -14.67 -25.50 1.62
CA GLN A 263 -13.90 -25.82 2.84
C GLN A 263 -12.72 -26.74 2.56
N ALA A 264 -12.81 -27.56 1.50
CA ALA A 264 -11.78 -28.52 1.08
C ALA A 264 -10.65 -27.88 0.25
N PHE A 265 -10.67 -26.56 0.05
CA PHE A 265 -9.62 -25.85 -0.67
C PHE A 265 -8.23 -26.09 -0.07
N THR A 266 -7.26 -26.45 -0.92
CA THR A 266 -5.85 -26.55 -0.53
C THR A 266 -4.94 -25.98 -1.61
N LEU A 267 -3.79 -25.42 -1.19
CA LEU A 267 -2.66 -25.13 -2.07
C LEU A 267 -1.73 -26.35 -2.09
N CYS A 268 -1.29 -26.77 -3.28
CA CYS A 268 -0.50 -27.99 -3.49
C CYS A 268 1.01 -27.74 -3.47
N PHE A 269 1.46 -26.76 -2.71
CA PHE A 269 2.86 -26.39 -2.51
C PHE A 269 3.07 -25.95 -1.06
N ASP A 270 4.33 -25.88 -0.63
CA ASP A 270 4.67 -25.59 0.76
C ASP A 270 4.08 -24.26 1.23
N GLU A 271 3.61 -24.24 2.49
CA GLU A 271 3.01 -23.02 3.05
C GLU A 271 4.00 -21.85 3.00
N ASP A 272 5.30 -22.07 3.22
CA ASP A 272 6.34 -21.05 3.29
C ASP A 272 6.91 -20.60 1.93
N VAL A 273 6.31 -21.02 0.82
CA VAL A 273 6.75 -20.62 -0.52
C VAL A 273 6.90 -19.09 -0.65
N ALA A 274 8.03 -18.65 -1.20
CA ALA A 274 8.29 -17.24 -1.40
C ALA A 274 7.40 -16.65 -2.53
N ASN A 275 7.00 -15.39 -2.39
CA ASN A 275 6.42 -14.63 -3.47
C ASN A 275 7.34 -14.64 -4.70
N PHE A 276 6.71 -14.70 -5.87
CA PHE A 276 7.32 -14.85 -7.18
C PHE A 276 8.04 -16.18 -7.42
N THR A 277 7.80 -17.22 -6.61
CA THR A 277 8.28 -18.59 -6.92
C THR A 277 7.66 -19.09 -8.21
N ARG A 278 8.50 -19.59 -9.12
CA ARG A 278 8.12 -20.12 -10.43
C ARG A 278 7.66 -21.56 -10.33
N PHE A 279 6.55 -21.88 -10.98
CA PHE A 279 6.03 -23.23 -11.18
C PHE A 279 6.04 -23.58 -12.67
N GLU A 280 6.48 -24.80 -12.96
CA GLU A 280 6.60 -25.32 -14.32
C GLU A 280 5.26 -25.80 -14.87
N PRO A 281 5.14 -25.92 -16.20
CA PRO A 281 4.00 -26.54 -16.85
C PRO A 281 3.58 -27.86 -16.22
N HIS A 282 2.26 -28.10 -16.19
CA HIS A 282 1.62 -29.29 -15.62
C HIS A 282 1.77 -29.47 -14.10
N THR A 283 2.33 -28.49 -13.39
CA THR A 283 2.35 -28.50 -11.92
C THR A 283 0.96 -28.22 -11.38
N LYS A 284 0.48 -29.06 -10.45
CA LYS A 284 -0.79 -28.83 -9.74
C LYS A 284 -0.57 -27.82 -8.61
N LEU A 285 -1.32 -26.73 -8.59
CA LEU A 285 -1.14 -25.62 -7.62
C LEU A 285 -2.26 -25.51 -6.59
N ALA A 286 -3.48 -25.92 -6.94
CA ALA A 286 -4.61 -25.87 -6.03
C ALA A 286 -5.58 -27.02 -6.28
N GLN A 287 -6.36 -27.32 -5.24
CA GLN A 287 -7.50 -28.22 -5.25
C GLN A 287 -8.66 -27.54 -4.56
N ASP A 288 -9.84 -27.62 -5.15
CA ASP A 288 -11.10 -27.17 -4.55
C ASP A 288 -12.22 -28.09 -5.05
N GLU A 289 -13.16 -28.46 -4.19
CA GLU A 289 -14.28 -29.32 -4.60
C GLU A 289 -15.25 -28.62 -5.56
N GLU A 290 -15.38 -27.29 -5.45
CA GLU A 290 -16.27 -26.48 -6.29
C GLU A 290 -15.50 -25.86 -7.47
N ALA A 291 -14.33 -25.27 -7.22
CA ALA A 291 -13.53 -24.65 -8.28
C ALA A 291 -12.75 -25.67 -9.14
N GLY A 292 -12.58 -26.90 -8.64
CA GLY A 292 -11.75 -27.92 -9.25
C GLY A 292 -10.25 -27.72 -9.00
N ASP A 293 -9.46 -28.56 -9.67
CA ASP A 293 -8.01 -28.48 -9.65
C ASP A 293 -7.50 -27.32 -10.51
N PHE A 294 -6.50 -26.59 -10.01
CA PHE A 294 -5.69 -25.71 -10.85
C PHE A 294 -4.37 -26.39 -11.20
N ILE A 295 -4.10 -26.55 -12.49
CA ILE A 295 -2.86 -27.09 -13.03
C ILE A 295 -2.25 -26.06 -13.98
N VAL A 296 -0.96 -25.76 -13.84
CA VAL A 296 -0.24 -24.85 -14.74
C VAL A 296 -0.34 -25.37 -16.18
N GLY A 297 -0.71 -24.48 -17.11
CA GLY A 297 -0.73 -24.79 -18.54
C GLY A 297 0.67 -24.90 -19.14
N GLU A 298 0.82 -24.58 -20.42
CA GLU A 298 2.09 -24.73 -21.16
C GLU A 298 3.17 -23.70 -20.79
N MET A 299 2.77 -22.58 -20.19
CA MET A 299 3.68 -21.50 -19.81
C MET A 299 3.87 -21.46 -18.30
N PRO A 300 5.11 -21.26 -17.81
CA PRO A 300 5.37 -21.20 -16.39
C PRO A 300 4.69 -19.98 -15.75
N LEU A 301 4.21 -20.17 -14.53
CA LEU A 301 3.55 -19.14 -13.72
C LEU A 301 4.33 -18.90 -12.44
N HIS A 302 4.22 -17.69 -11.88
CA HIS A 302 4.82 -17.35 -10.59
C HIS A 302 3.72 -17.05 -9.59
N VAL A 303 3.84 -17.53 -8.35
CA VAL A 303 2.83 -17.29 -7.32
C VAL A 303 3.09 -15.99 -6.56
N VAL A 304 2.05 -15.22 -6.24
CA VAL A 304 2.14 -14.03 -5.38
C VAL A 304 0.97 -14.03 -4.39
N PHE A 305 1.24 -13.62 -3.14
CA PHE A 305 0.34 -13.62 -1.99
C PHE A 305 -0.35 -14.96 -1.69
N PRO A 306 0.39 -16.09 -1.60
CA PRO A 306 -0.23 -17.38 -1.27
C PRO A 306 -0.72 -17.41 0.19
N ASN A 307 -2.02 -17.68 0.35
CA ASN A 307 -2.68 -17.88 1.63
C ASN A 307 -3.89 -18.81 1.48
N ALA A 308 -3.77 -20.07 1.93
CA ALA A 308 -4.86 -21.03 1.89
C ALA A 308 -5.97 -20.76 2.94
N ARG A 309 -5.69 -19.92 3.95
CA ARG A 309 -6.58 -19.67 5.10
C ARG A 309 -7.46 -18.42 4.93
N VAL A 310 -7.59 -17.92 3.70
CA VAL A 310 -8.52 -16.83 3.38
C VAL A 310 -9.98 -17.27 3.54
N GLU A 311 -10.92 -16.34 3.63
CA GLU A 311 -12.35 -16.65 3.70
C GLU A 311 -12.84 -17.38 2.44
N ILE A 312 -13.95 -18.12 2.56
CA ILE A 312 -14.62 -18.70 1.39
C ILE A 312 -15.12 -17.57 0.49
N GLY A 313 -14.88 -17.68 -0.81
CA GLY A 313 -15.13 -16.64 -1.81
C GLY A 313 -13.95 -15.67 -1.99
N ALA A 314 -12.93 -15.71 -1.14
CA ALA A 314 -11.76 -14.86 -1.25
C ALA A 314 -10.65 -15.49 -2.09
N ARG A 315 -9.76 -14.62 -2.59
CA ARG A 315 -8.58 -15.00 -3.35
C ARG A 315 -7.48 -15.53 -2.45
N ALA A 316 -7.05 -16.76 -2.70
CA ALA A 316 -5.97 -17.44 -2.00
C ALA A 316 -4.59 -17.17 -2.59
N ALA A 317 -4.45 -16.91 -3.89
CA ALA A 317 -3.19 -16.50 -4.51
C ALA A 317 -3.40 -15.81 -5.87
N LEU A 318 -2.38 -15.11 -6.33
CA LEU A 318 -2.23 -14.62 -7.69
C LEU A 318 -1.20 -15.46 -8.44
N LEU A 319 -1.46 -15.73 -9.72
CA LEU A 319 -0.51 -16.35 -10.64
C LEU A 319 -0.15 -15.38 -11.74
N VAL A 320 1.15 -15.17 -11.93
CA VAL A 320 1.68 -14.04 -12.69
C VAL A 320 2.74 -14.46 -13.70
N THR A 321 2.86 -13.72 -14.80
CA THR A 321 3.90 -13.89 -15.82
C THR A 321 4.77 -12.65 -15.93
N PRO A 322 6.08 -12.77 -16.22
CA PRO A 322 6.92 -11.63 -16.54
C PRO A 322 6.46 -10.97 -17.84
N VAL A 323 6.52 -9.64 -17.90
CA VAL A 323 6.22 -8.85 -19.11
C VAL A 323 7.31 -7.83 -19.37
N ALA A 324 7.57 -7.53 -20.65
CA ALA A 324 8.54 -6.50 -21.04
C ALA A 324 7.98 -5.06 -20.93
N SER A 325 6.65 -4.94 -20.84
CA SER A 325 5.94 -3.66 -20.90
C SER A 325 5.84 -3.00 -19.53
N ARG A 326 6.00 -1.67 -19.53
CA ARG A 326 5.69 -0.76 -18.40
C ARG A 326 4.19 -0.51 -18.24
N ALA A 327 3.38 -0.94 -19.20
CA ALA A 327 1.95 -0.72 -19.26
C ALA A 327 1.21 -2.03 -19.00
N ALA A 328 0.30 -2.00 -18.04
CA ALA A 328 -0.73 -2.99 -17.86
C ALA A 328 -1.77 -2.84 -18.97
N ARG A 329 -1.55 -3.40 -20.17
CA ARG A 329 -2.62 -3.81 -21.08
C ARG A 329 -2.07 -4.68 -22.23
N PRO A 330 -2.81 -5.72 -22.64
CA PRO A 330 -2.56 -6.44 -23.88
C PRO A 330 -2.75 -5.55 -25.12
#